data_AF-A0A0T7C0C8-F1
#
_entry.id   AF-A0A0T7C0C8-F1
#
_cell.length_a   1.000
_cell.length_b   1.000
_cell.length_c   1.000
_cell.angle_alpha   90.00
_cell.angle_beta   90.00
_cell.angle_gamma   90.00
#
_symmetry.space_group_name_H-M   'P 1'
#
loop_
_entity.id
_entity.type
_entity.pdbx_description
1 polymer ?
#
loop_
_entity_poly.entity_id
_entity_poly.type
_entity_poly.pdbx_seq_one_letter_code
_entity_poly.pdbx_strand_id
1 'polypeptide(L)'
;MEGILLVMLFTRRNSAFLIAALIFIGILMFLMPRMDDVVAMTFDREKIDTKINSINKKLGTTKTRADKIFTLSMSDYMYKTLQKINSGNYGSYEMTSRMERELYHLRDVGYIDDIEEIRDIPYKGSNLSNYLKITSLGKQFVEMRKSVEDENNKDGNKSKN
;
A
#
# COMPACT_ATOMS: atom_id res chain seq x y z
N MET A 1 -27.93 -28.61 -41.42
CA MET A 1 -29.29 -28.09 -41.20
C MET A 1 -29.42 -26.60 -41.54
N GLU A 2 -28.41 -25.93 -42.11
CA GLU A 2 -28.49 -24.51 -42.49
C GLU A 2 -28.86 -24.31 -43.97
N GLY A 3 -28.52 -25.25 -44.86
CA GLY A 3 -28.85 -25.17 -46.30
C GLY A 3 -30.33 -25.42 -46.63
N ILE A 4 -31.09 -26.09 -45.76
CA ILE A 4 -32.51 -26.42 -46.01
C ILE A 4 -33.39 -25.16 -45.87
N LEU A 5 -33.04 -24.25 -44.98
CA LEU A 5 -33.73 -22.97 -44.80
C LEU A 5 -33.56 -22.04 -46.02
N LEU A 6 -32.37 -22.04 -46.64
CA LEU A 6 -32.09 -21.27 -47.85
C LEU A 6 -32.89 -21.79 -49.06
N VAL A 7 -33.04 -23.10 -49.19
CA VAL A 7 -33.77 -23.73 -50.31
C VAL A 7 -35.29 -23.58 -50.16
N MET A 8 -35.82 -23.54 -48.92
CA MET A 8 -37.22 -23.21 -48.66
C MET A 8 -37.57 -21.75 -48.96
N LEU A 9 -36.62 -20.82 -48.91
CA LEU A 9 -36.86 -19.40 -49.23
C LEU A 9 -37.07 -19.16 -50.73
N PHE A 10 -36.50 -20.00 -51.59
CA PHE A 10 -36.57 -19.85 -53.06
C PHE A 10 -37.71 -20.61 -53.73
N THR A 11 -38.37 -21.52 -53.00
CA THR A 11 -39.39 -22.37 -53.59
C THR A 11 -40.76 -21.96 -53.06
N ARG A 12 -41.48 -21.16 -53.88
CA ARG A 12 -42.94 -20.94 -53.84
C ARG A 12 -43.44 -19.74 -52.98
N ARG A 13 -43.56 -18.60 -53.68
CA ARG A 13 -44.75 -17.73 -53.71
C ARG A 13 -45.26 -17.22 -52.34
N ASN A 14 -44.58 -16.21 -51.79
CA ASN A 14 -45.22 -15.13 -51.02
C ASN A 14 -44.24 -13.94 -50.89
N SER A 15 -44.37 -12.97 -51.79
CA SER A 15 -43.58 -11.72 -51.80
C SER A 15 -43.60 -10.97 -50.45
N ALA A 16 -44.66 -11.18 -49.66
CA ALA A 16 -44.78 -10.64 -48.31
C ALA A 16 -43.65 -11.08 -47.36
N PHE A 17 -43.17 -12.34 -47.45
CA PHE A 17 -42.10 -12.82 -46.58
C PHE A 17 -40.73 -12.24 -46.95
N LEU A 18 -40.48 -11.99 -48.24
CA LEU A 18 -39.25 -11.31 -48.68
C LEU A 18 -39.20 -9.86 -48.19
N ILE A 19 -40.33 -9.15 -48.26
CA ILE A 19 -40.43 -7.78 -47.77
C ILE A 19 -40.25 -7.74 -46.25
N ALA A 20 -40.90 -8.66 -45.52
CA ALA A 20 -40.75 -8.77 -44.07
C ALA A 20 -39.29 -9.06 -43.66
N ALA A 21 -38.58 -9.92 -44.38
CA ALA A 21 -37.18 -10.23 -44.12
C ALA A 21 -36.27 -9.01 -44.36
N LEU A 22 -36.50 -8.23 -45.42
CA LEU A 22 -35.74 -7.00 -45.69
C LEU A 22 -35.96 -5.93 -44.62
N ILE A 23 -37.21 -5.77 -44.16
CA ILE A 23 -37.53 -4.85 -43.06
C ILE A 23 -36.84 -5.31 -41.77
N PHE A 24 -36.86 -6.61 -41.49
CA PHE A 24 -36.21 -7.18 -40.31
C PHE A 24 -34.69 -6.95 -40.34
N ILE A 25 -34.03 -7.12 -41.49
CA ILE A 25 -32.60 -6.83 -41.67
C ILE A 25 -32.32 -5.33 -41.48
N GLY A 26 -33.19 -4.46 -42.00
CA GLY A 26 -33.07 -3.01 -41.81
C GLY A 26 -33.21 -2.60 -40.34
N ILE A 27 -34.14 -3.21 -39.60
CA ILE A 27 -34.30 -3.01 -38.15
C ILE A 27 -33.08 -3.56 -37.40
N LEU A 28 -32.55 -4.72 -37.81
CA LEU A 28 -31.36 -5.31 -37.20
C LEU A 28 -30.12 -4.42 -37.40
N MET A 29 -29.95 -3.82 -38.59
CA MET A 29 -28.90 -2.83 -38.84
C MET A 29 -29.10 -1.54 -38.05
N PHE A 30 -30.35 -1.14 -37.81
CA PHE A 30 -30.65 0.04 -36.99
C PHE A 30 -30.38 -0.20 -35.50
N LEU A 31 -30.47 -1.44 -35.03
CA LEU A 31 -30.23 -1.83 -33.63
C LEU A 31 -28.77 -2.15 -33.32
N MET A 32 -27.89 -2.27 -34.33
CA MET A 32 -26.46 -2.40 -34.10
C MET A 32 -25.90 -1.06 -33.58
N PRO A 33 -25.27 -1.02 -32.41
CA PRO A 33 -24.52 0.15 -31.96
C PRO A 33 -23.48 0.49 -33.03
N ARG A 34 -23.47 1.74 -33.51
CA ARG A 34 -22.47 2.20 -34.48
C ARG A 34 -21.09 2.01 -33.86
N MET A 35 -20.16 1.43 -34.61
CA MET A 35 -18.80 1.09 -34.14
C MET A 35 -17.98 2.32 -33.69
N ASP A 36 -18.49 3.54 -33.91
CA ASP A 36 -17.88 4.78 -33.45
C ASP A 36 -17.96 4.98 -31.93
N ASP A 37 -18.98 4.43 -31.25
CA ASP A 37 -19.13 4.55 -29.79
C ASP A 37 -18.16 3.66 -29.00
N VAL A 38 -17.72 2.53 -29.59
CA VAL A 38 -16.81 1.58 -28.91
C VAL A 38 -15.36 2.09 -28.86
N VAL A 39 -14.98 2.99 -29.78
CA VAL A 39 -13.63 3.57 -29.83
C VAL A 39 -13.43 4.62 -28.71
N ALA A 40 -14.50 5.32 -28.31
CA ALA A 40 -14.46 6.28 -27.20
C ALA A 40 -14.15 5.60 -25.84
N MET A 41 -14.57 4.34 -25.64
CA MET A 41 -14.28 3.59 -24.41
C MET A 41 -12.79 3.19 -24.28
N THR A 42 -12.04 3.12 -25.37
CA THR A 42 -10.61 2.76 -25.35
C THR A 42 -9.74 3.95 -24.94
N PHE A 43 -10.14 5.18 -25.30
CA PHE A 43 -9.42 6.41 -24.96
C PHE A 43 -9.49 6.77 -23.47
N ASP A 44 -10.53 6.31 -22.76
CA ASP A 44 -10.64 6.52 -21.31
C ASP A 44 -9.71 5.61 -20.51
N ARG A 45 -9.28 4.45 -21.04
CA ARG A 45 -8.36 3.55 -20.32
C ARG A 45 -6.98 4.19 -20.11
N GLU A 46 -6.42 4.86 -21.11
CA GLU A 46 -5.13 5.57 -20.95
C GLU A 46 -5.21 6.72 -19.94
N LYS A 47 -6.34 7.44 -19.88
CA LYS A 47 -6.59 8.46 -18.86
C LYS A 47 -6.75 7.86 -17.47
N ILE A 48 -7.32 6.68 -17.38
CA ILE A 48 -7.46 5.94 -16.12
C ILE A 48 -6.09 5.46 -15.65
N ASP A 49 -5.25 4.89 -16.52
CA ASP A 49 -3.91 4.41 -16.15
C ASP A 49 -2.98 5.56 -15.73
N THR A 50 -3.05 6.71 -16.40
CA THR A 50 -2.29 7.91 -16.01
C THR A 50 -2.79 8.53 -14.70
N LYS A 51 -4.11 8.51 -14.43
CA LYS A 51 -4.65 8.87 -13.11
C LYS A 51 -4.23 7.89 -12.02
N ILE A 52 -4.28 6.58 -12.28
CA ILE A 52 -3.84 5.55 -11.33
C ILE A 52 -2.35 5.72 -11.01
N ASN A 53 -1.50 5.92 -12.01
CA ASN A 53 -0.06 6.13 -11.80
C ASN A 53 0.24 7.44 -11.07
N SER A 54 -0.46 8.52 -11.39
CA SER A 54 -0.27 9.81 -10.69
C SER A 54 -0.80 9.78 -9.25
N ILE A 55 -1.88 9.04 -8.98
CA ILE A 55 -2.39 8.78 -7.62
C ILE A 55 -1.41 7.91 -6.85
N ASN A 56 -0.91 6.82 -7.41
CA ASN A 56 0.11 5.97 -6.76
C ASN A 56 1.40 6.75 -6.46
N LYS A 57 1.85 7.60 -7.39
CA LYS A 57 3.02 8.46 -7.18
C LYS A 57 2.77 9.50 -6.09
N LYS A 58 1.60 10.14 -6.06
CA LYS A 58 1.20 11.07 -4.99
C LYS A 58 1.07 10.37 -3.63
N LEU A 59 0.48 9.18 -3.58
CA LEU A 59 0.40 8.35 -2.38
C LEU A 59 1.80 8.00 -1.87
N GLY A 60 2.72 7.60 -2.75
CA GLY A 60 4.11 7.35 -2.42
C GLY A 60 4.83 8.57 -1.84
N THR A 61 4.60 9.76 -2.40
CA THR A 61 5.24 11.01 -1.91
C THR A 61 4.63 11.56 -0.62
N THR A 62 3.33 11.34 -0.38
CA THR A 62 2.66 11.82 0.85
C THR A 62 2.93 10.86 2.01
N LYS A 63 2.90 9.54 1.76
CA LYS A 63 3.28 8.51 2.73
C LYS A 63 4.72 8.72 3.21
N THR A 64 5.67 8.92 2.29
CA THR A 64 7.09 9.17 2.64
C THR A 64 7.31 10.46 3.42
N ARG A 65 6.52 11.53 3.23
CA ARG A 65 6.63 12.76 4.02
C ARG A 65 6.06 12.61 5.43
N ALA A 66 4.90 11.99 5.57
CA ALA A 66 4.32 11.69 6.88
C ALA A 66 5.25 10.75 7.66
N ASP A 67 5.69 9.66 7.02
CA ASP A 67 6.61 8.68 7.61
C ASP A 67 7.93 9.35 8.03
N LYS A 68 8.49 10.26 7.24
CA LYS A 68 9.70 11.02 7.64
C LYS A 68 9.47 11.90 8.87
N ILE A 69 8.32 12.58 8.97
CA ILE A 69 8.01 13.43 10.12
C ILE A 69 7.81 12.57 11.39
N PHE A 70 7.13 11.43 11.28
CA PHE A 70 6.95 10.49 12.39
C PHE A 70 8.25 9.77 12.78
N THR A 71 9.12 9.49 11.81
CA THR A 71 10.43 8.87 12.05
C THR A 71 11.33 9.82 12.82
N LEU A 72 11.30 11.11 12.50
CA LEU A 72 12.15 12.15 13.10
C LEU A 72 11.57 12.76 14.38
N SER A 73 10.28 12.55 14.68
CA SER A 73 9.66 13.07 15.92
C SER A 73 10.16 12.32 17.17
N MET A 74 10.62 11.08 17.02
CA MET A 74 11.26 10.33 18.09
C MET A 74 12.73 10.74 18.26
N SER A 75 13.12 11.10 19.48
CA SER A 75 14.52 11.44 19.79
C SER A 75 15.48 10.28 19.47
N ASP A 76 16.71 10.60 19.07
CA ASP A 76 17.73 9.59 18.77
C ASP A 76 18.03 8.67 19.95
N TYR A 77 17.91 9.18 21.18
CA TYR A 77 18.09 8.39 22.40
C TYR A 77 17.02 7.31 22.51
N MET A 78 15.75 7.68 22.36
CA MET A 78 14.62 6.75 22.44
C MET A 78 14.66 5.71 21.31
N TYR A 79 15.08 6.11 20.11
CA TYR A 79 15.30 5.17 19.01
C TYR A 79 16.43 4.18 19.31
N LYS A 80 17.56 4.63 19.86
CA LYS A 80 18.66 3.74 20.28
C LYS A 80 18.22 2.78 21.38
N THR A 81 17.39 3.24 22.33
CA THR A 81 16.77 2.39 23.34
C THR A 81 15.95 1.29 22.66
N LEU A 82 15.08 1.64 21.72
CA LEU A 82 14.26 0.67 20.98
C LEU A 82 15.10 -0.31 20.15
N GLN A 83 16.17 0.15 19.49
CA GLN A 83 17.12 -0.72 18.77
C GLN A 83 17.80 -1.73 19.70
N LYS A 84 18.21 -1.29 20.89
CA LYS A 84 18.82 -2.16 21.90
C LYS A 84 17.83 -3.18 22.48
N ILE A 85 16.56 -2.80 22.62
CA ILE A 85 15.52 -3.77 23.00
C ILE A 85 15.32 -4.78 21.86
N ASN A 86 15.29 -4.32 20.61
CA ASN A 86 15.14 -5.18 19.42
C ASN A 86 16.25 -6.22 19.28
N SER A 87 17.48 -5.89 19.67
CA SER A 87 18.60 -6.84 19.60
C SER A 87 18.46 -8.01 20.59
N GLY A 88 17.56 -7.90 21.57
CA GLY A 88 17.40 -8.87 22.67
C GLY A 88 18.53 -8.81 23.72
N ASN A 89 19.55 -7.98 23.49
CA ASN A 89 20.66 -7.76 24.40
C ASN A 89 20.87 -6.26 24.57
N TYR A 90 20.05 -5.66 25.44
CA TYR A 90 20.13 -4.26 25.78
C TYR A 90 21.45 -3.90 26.49
N GLY A 91 21.97 -4.86 27.26
CA GLY A 91 23.12 -4.70 28.14
C GLY A 91 22.77 -4.02 29.47
N SER A 92 23.82 -3.66 30.22
CA SER A 92 23.66 -3.06 31.55
C SER A 92 22.91 -1.74 31.47
N TYR A 93 21.94 -1.55 32.37
CA TYR A 93 21.11 -0.35 32.41
C TYR A 93 21.00 0.23 33.81
N GLU A 94 20.71 1.53 33.85
CA GLU A 94 20.33 2.27 35.04
C GLU A 94 19.02 3.01 34.73
N MET A 95 17.99 2.70 35.51
CA MET A 95 16.65 3.27 35.37
C MET A 95 16.66 4.70 35.88
N THR A 96 16.90 5.63 34.97
CA THR A 96 16.73 7.07 35.24
C THR A 96 15.28 7.46 35.00
N SER A 97 14.81 8.53 35.65
CA SER A 97 13.45 9.05 35.41
C SER A 97 13.20 9.43 33.95
N ARG A 98 14.26 9.74 33.19
CA ARG A 98 14.16 9.97 31.74
C ARG A 98 13.89 8.66 31.00
N MET A 99 14.69 7.63 31.27
CA MET A 99 14.52 6.31 30.65
C MET A 99 13.13 5.74 30.96
N GLU A 100 12.68 5.84 32.20
CA GLU A 100 11.35 5.39 32.60
C GLU A 100 10.24 6.06 31.75
N ARG A 101 10.28 7.39 31.59
CA ARG A 101 9.34 8.11 30.71
C ARG A 101 9.44 7.68 29.26
N GLU A 102 10.64 7.42 28.76
CA GLU A 102 10.84 6.93 27.39
C GLU A 102 10.23 5.53 27.22
N LEU A 103 10.38 4.64 28.20
CA LEU A 103 9.78 3.30 28.18
C LEU A 103 8.25 3.36 28.21
N TYR A 104 7.67 4.21 29.07
CA TYR A 104 6.23 4.45 29.07
C TYR A 104 5.74 4.93 27.72
N HIS A 105 6.42 5.92 27.14
CA HIS A 105 6.05 6.42 25.82
C HIS A 105 6.12 5.32 24.76
N LEU A 106 7.20 4.54 24.74
CA LEU A 106 7.36 3.43 23.79
C LEU A 106 6.28 2.35 23.94
N ARG A 107 5.83 2.09 25.16
CA ARG A 107 4.72 1.17 25.44
C ARG A 107 3.39 1.76 24.99
N ASP A 108 3.13 3.03 25.32
CA ASP A 108 1.87 3.71 25.00
C ASP A 108 1.66 3.86 23.48
N VAL A 109 2.75 3.99 22.69
CA VAL A 109 2.69 3.94 21.22
C VAL A 109 2.69 2.52 20.65
N GLY A 110 2.79 1.50 21.50
CA GLY A 110 2.72 0.07 21.13
C GLY A 110 3.99 -0.47 20.47
N TYR A 111 5.15 0.14 20.68
CA TYR A 111 6.43 -0.32 20.11
C TYR A 111 7.11 -1.37 20.98
N ILE A 112 6.82 -1.37 22.28
CA ILE A 112 7.27 -2.39 23.22
C ILE A 112 6.09 -2.92 24.03
N ASP A 113 6.20 -4.18 24.44
CA ASP A 113 5.35 -4.81 25.43
C ASP A 113 6.18 -5.06 26.69
N ASP A 114 5.54 -4.87 27.84
CA ASP A 114 6.08 -5.14 29.16
C ASP A 114 5.76 -6.57 29.61
N ILE A 115 6.80 -7.34 30.00
CA ILE A 115 6.65 -8.67 30.62
C ILE A 115 6.23 -8.50 32.08
N GLU A 116 6.79 -7.48 32.73
CA GLU A 116 6.50 -7.01 34.08
C GLU A 116 6.23 -5.50 34.00
N GLU A 117 5.37 -4.96 34.88
CA GLU A 117 5.07 -3.51 34.85
C GLU A 117 6.37 -2.69 34.88
N ILE A 118 6.43 -1.62 34.07
CA ILE A 118 7.63 -0.77 33.97
C ILE A 118 8.12 -0.26 35.34
N ARG A 119 7.20 -0.08 36.31
CA ARG A 119 7.51 0.35 37.68
C ARG A 119 8.24 -0.69 38.52
N ASP A 120 8.03 -1.96 38.19
CA ASP A 120 8.59 -3.10 38.93
C ASP A 120 9.97 -3.50 38.41
N ILE A 121 10.37 -2.95 37.25
CA ILE A 121 11.71 -3.16 36.69
C ILE A 121 12.77 -2.64 37.67
N PRO A 122 13.77 -3.46 38.05
CA PRO A 122 14.82 -3.03 38.96
C PRO A 122 15.56 -1.79 38.47
N TYR A 123 15.92 -0.89 39.40
CA TYR A 123 16.62 0.36 39.08
C TYR A 123 17.96 0.17 38.36
N LYS A 124 18.62 -0.98 38.54
CA LYS A 124 19.84 -1.35 37.83
C LYS A 124 19.78 -2.82 37.47
N GLY A 125 20.31 -3.18 36.31
CA GLY A 125 20.35 -4.57 35.86
C GLY A 125 21.33 -4.80 34.72
N SER A 126 21.54 -6.06 34.38
CA SER A 126 22.48 -6.49 33.33
C SER A 126 21.87 -6.53 31.93
N ASN A 127 20.54 -6.63 31.81
CA ASN A 127 19.83 -6.61 30.54
C ASN A 127 18.38 -6.16 30.71
N LEU A 128 17.99 -5.05 30.07
CA LEU A 128 16.61 -4.54 30.09
C LEU A 128 15.66 -5.40 29.23
N SER A 129 16.18 -6.09 28.22
CA SER A 129 15.40 -6.99 27.35
C SER A 129 14.82 -8.21 28.08
N ASN A 130 15.20 -8.43 29.34
CA ASN A 130 14.61 -9.46 30.19
C ASN A 130 13.20 -9.08 30.68
N TYR A 131 12.89 -7.78 30.71
CA TYR A 131 11.63 -7.24 31.23
C TYR A 131 10.72 -6.70 30.12
N LEU A 132 11.31 -6.40 28.95
CA LEU A 132 10.62 -5.75 27.84
C LEU A 132 10.84 -6.53 26.55
N LYS A 133 9.78 -6.64 25.75
CA LYS A 133 9.83 -7.21 24.41
C LYS A 133 9.47 -6.15 23.40
N ILE A 134 10.09 -6.23 22.23
CA ILE A 134 9.68 -5.40 21.10
C ILE A 134 8.46 -6.01 20.40
N THR A 135 7.51 -5.17 20.01
CA THR A 135 6.32 -5.60 19.26
C THR A 135 6.62 -5.73 17.76
N SER A 136 5.67 -6.27 16.99
CA SER A 136 5.74 -6.26 15.52
C SER A 136 5.78 -4.83 14.95
N LEU A 137 5.05 -3.90 15.58
CA LEU A 137 5.02 -2.49 15.18
C LEU A 137 6.37 -1.81 15.46
N GLY A 138 6.96 -2.06 16.63
CA GLY A 138 8.28 -1.54 16.98
C GLY A 138 9.37 -2.00 16.01
N LYS A 139 9.33 -3.28 15.58
CA LYS A 139 10.28 -3.81 14.58
C LYS A 139 10.16 -3.09 13.24
N GLN A 140 8.94 -2.91 12.74
CA GLN A 140 8.70 -2.19 11.49
C GLN A 140 9.20 -0.75 11.55
N PHE A 141 9.00 -0.08 12.69
CA PHE A 141 9.53 1.27 12.91
C PHE A 141 11.06 1.31 12.87
N VAL A 142 11.73 0.35 13.51
CA VAL A 142 13.20 0.28 13.50
C VAL A 142 13.75 0.08 12.08
N GLU A 143 13.14 -0.80 11.30
CA GLU A 143 13.53 -1.04 9.91
C GLU A 143 13.31 0.22 9.04
N MET A 144 12.15 0.86 9.17
CA MET A 144 11.81 2.09 8.45
C MET A 144 12.78 3.24 8.78
N ARG A 145 13.11 3.44 10.06
CA ARG A 145 14.05 4.51 10.46
C ARG A 145 15.44 4.24 9.93
N LYS A 146 15.90 2.99 10.01
CA LYS A 146 17.19 2.57 9.45
C LYS A 146 17.29 2.86 7.95
N SER A 147 16.25 2.57 7.16
CA SER A 147 16.28 2.87 5.74
C SER A 147 16.37 4.37 5.44
N VAL A 148 15.70 5.21 6.23
CA VAL A 148 15.76 6.68 6.10
C VAL A 148 17.15 7.23 6.48
N GLU A 149 17.75 6.70 7.54
CA GLU A 149 19.12 7.07 7.95
C GLU A 149 20.15 6.67 6.88
N ASP A 150 20.02 5.46 6.30
CA ASP A 150 20.89 4.97 5.24
C ASP A 150 20.77 5.77 3.93
N GLU A 151 19.56 6.20 3.56
CA GLU A 151 19.32 7.09 2.41
C GLU A 151 20.00 8.45 2.61
N ASN A 152 19.80 9.09 3.77
CA ASN A 152 20.42 10.38 4.06
C ASN A 152 21.96 10.32 4.05
N ASN A 153 22.54 9.21 4.53
CA ASN A 153 23.99 9.00 4.52
C ASN A 153 24.56 8.82 3.09
N LYS A 154 23.81 8.19 2.18
CA LYS A 154 24.23 8.03 0.77
C LYS A 154 24.21 9.35 0.01
N ASP A 155 23.20 10.18 0.24
CA ASP A 155 23.11 11.50 -0.39
C ASP A 155 24.18 12.47 0.11
N GLY A 156 24.57 12.38 1.39
CA GLY A 156 25.67 13.15 1.96
C GLY A 156 27.05 12.83 1.36
N ASN A 157 27.27 11.58 0.91
CA ASN A 157 28.52 11.16 0.27
C ASN A 157 28.60 11.53 -1.23
N LYS A 158 27.46 11.66 -1.92
CA LYS A 158 27.44 12.15 -3.32
C LYS A 158 27.72 13.64 -3.45
N SER A 159 27.50 14.43 -2.41
CA SER A 159 27.75 15.89 -2.42
C SER A 159 29.22 16.26 -2.15
N LYS A 160 30.07 15.27 -1.84
CA LYS A 160 31.50 15.47 -1.52
C LYS A 160 32.48 14.93 -2.57
N ASN A 161 31.99 14.37 -3.67
CA ASN A 161 32.81 13.89 -4.79
C ASN A 161 32.54 14.71 -6.05
#